data_AF-A0A4C1T5K4-F1
#
_entry.id   AF-A0A4C1T5K4-F1
#
_cell.length_a   1.000
_cell.length_b   1.000
_cell.length_c   1.000
_cell.angle_alpha   90.00
_cell.angle_beta   90.00
_cell.angle_gamma   90.00
#
_symmetry.space_group_name_H-M   'P 1'
#
loop_
_entity.id
_entity.type
_entity.pdbx_description
1 polymer ?
#
loop_
_entity_poly.entity_id
_entity_poly.type
_entity_poly.pdbx_seq_one_letter_code
_entity_poly.pdbx_strand_id
1 'polypeptide(L)'
;MPSSEARLKKNRCSSCFDCPSCFHTLSTRATLAQPRQPATTSDSAPSGDAKVENKQPKKMYYLSCFNCRWTSRDVGIPDQPVASGGWPERISPFATRVNQLLEYYKAIGLQEKQEKLERERKKFTIRGKYITLTDKTGLTGAMARNIAGLPSGDSGSSSIIANFKPSETVDEINDLPEDIFTKEVNLKQKTRDPLPAWLAVSATHSDATDV
;
A
#
# COMPACT_ATOMS: atom_id res chain seq x y z
N MET A 1 19.55 4.99 -9.70
CA MET A 1 18.09 5.26 -9.72
C MET A 1 17.91 6.76 -9.49
N PRO A 2 17.22 7.51 -10.37
CA PRO A 2 16.97 8.94 -10.20
C PRO A 2 16.06 9.20 -8.98
N SER A 3 16.17 10.39 -8.38
CA SER A 3 15.50 10.73 -7.11
C SER A 3 13.97 10.68 -7.19
N SER A 4 13.38 10.99 -8.35
CA SER A 4 11.94 10.88 -8.58
C SER A 4 11.46 9.41 -8.53
N GLU A 5 12.18 8.52 -9.20
CA GLU A 5 11.90 7.08 -9.20
C GLU A 5 12.11 6.48 -7.81
N ALA A 6 13.13 6.94 -7.07
CA ALA A 6 13.36 6.53 -5.68
C ALA A 6 12.18 6.85 -4.77
N ARG A 7 11.64 8.07 -4.85
CA ARG A 7 10.46 8.47 -4.06
C ARG A 7 9.24 7.61 -4.41
N LEU A 8 9.01 7.32 -5.70
CA LEU A 8 7.87 6.52 -6.14
C LEU A 8 7.98 5.06 -5.69
N LYS A 9 9.18 4.47 -5.75
CA LYS A 9 9.47 3.10 -5.32
C LYS A 9 9.78 2.97 -3.83
N LYS A 10 9.55 4.00 -3.01
CA LYS A 10 9.80 4.02 -1.57
C LYS A 10 11.25 3.63 -1.21
N ASN A 11 12.21 4.10 -2.01
CA ASN A 11 13.65 3.78 -1.89
C ASN A 11 13.97 2.29 -1.99
N ARG A 12 13.20 1.53 -2.80
CA ARG A 12 13.42 0.09 -3.04
C ARG A 12 13.82 -0.19 -4.47
N CYS A 13 14.65 -1.22 -4.65
CA CYS A 13 14.91 -1.81 -5.95
C CYS A 13 13.73 -2.71 -6.36
N SER A 14 13.31 -2.67 -7.62
CA SER A 14 12.20 -3.50 -8.12
C SER A 14 12.61 -4.95 -8.45
N SER A 15 13.92 -5.23 -8.58
CA SER A 15 14.45 -6.53 -8.96
C SER A 15 15.22 -7.25 -7.87
N CYS A 16 15.73 -6.51 -6.86
CA CYS A 16 16.48 -7.07 -5.76
C CYS A 16 15.54 -7.29 -4.56
N PHE A 17 15.62 -8.46 -3.95
CA PHE A 17 14.85 -8.83 -2.76
C PHE A 17 15.80 -9.27 -1.67
N ASP A 18 15.51 -8.93 -0.42
CA ASP A 18 16.33 -9.35 0.72
C ASP A 18 15.63 -10.47 1.48
N CYS A 19 16.44 -11.42 1.98
CA CYS A 19 15.93 -12.56 2.71
C CYS A 19 15.32 -12.11 4.06
N PRO A 20 14.08 -12.50 4.37
CA PRO A 20 13.44 -12.11 5.63
C PRO A 20 14.10 -12.74 6.87
N SER A 21 14.90 -13.79 6.70
CA SER A 21 15.54 -14.50 7.82
C SER A 21 16.96 -13.99 8.14
N CYS A 22 17.72 -13.54 7.15
CA CYS A 22 19.13 -13.16 7.34
C CYS A 22 19.57 -11.88 6.62
N PHE A 23 18.64 -11.14 6.01
CA PHE A 23 18.88 -9.87 5.31
C PHE A 23 19.93 -9.91 4.19
N HIS A 24 20.29 -11.11 3.73
CA HIS A 24 21.14 -11.27 2.55
C HIS A 24 20.29 -11.22 1.27
N THR A 25 20.84 -10.63 0.21
CA THR A 25 20.15 -10.51 -1.08
C THR A 25 19.81 -11.89 -1.65
N LEU A 26 18.56 -12.03 -2.09
CA LEU A 26 18.00 -13.24 -2.68
C LEU A 26 18.41 -13.37 -4.15
N SER A 27 18.44 -14.61 -4.61
CA SER A 27 18.71 -14.96 -6.00
C SER A 27 17.51 -15.66 -6.63
N THR A 28 17.21 -15.31 -7.87
CA THR A 28 16.19 -15.98 -8.68
C THR A 28 16.76 -17.28 -9.24
N ARG A 29 16.13 -18.41 -8.93
CA ARG A 29 16.47 -19.73 -9.48
C ARG A 29 15.38 -20.22 -10.42
N ALA A 30 15.78 -20.81 -11.53
CA ALA A 30 14.87 -21.44 -12.48
C ALA A 30 14.67 -22.92 -12.13
N THR A 31 13.44 -23.39 -12.20
CA THR A 31 13.06 -24.80 -12.24
C THR A 31 12.30 -25.04 -13.54
N LEU A 32 12.61 -26.14 -14.24
CA LEU A 32 11.80 -26.59 -15.37
C LEU A 32 10.59 -27.32 -14.79
N ALA A 33 9.42 -26.70 -14.85
CA ALA A 33 8.19 -27.39 -14.50
C ALA A 33 7.84 -28.35 -15.64
N GLN A 34 8.05 -29.65 -15.43
CA GLN A 34 7.42 -30.65 -16.29
C GLN A 34 5.90 -30.53 -16.12
N PRO A 35 5.13 -30.45 -17.21
CA PRO A 35 3.68 -30.47 -17.10
C PRO A 35 3.28 -31.81 -16.48
N ARG A 36 2.83 -31.77 -15.21
CA ARG A 36 2.25 -32.93 -14.54
C ARG A 36 1.02 -33.32 -15.36
N GLN A 37 1.07 -34.49 -16.02
CA GLN A 37 -0.11 -35.04 -16.67
C GLN A 37 -1.24 -35.12 -15.64
N PRO A 38 -2.46 -34.68 -15.95
CA PRO A 38 -3.58 -34.96 -15.06
C PRO A 38 -3.72 -36.47 -14.97
N ALA A 39 -3.58 -37.00 -13.75
CA ALA A 39 -3.91 -38.38 -13.44
C ALA A 39 -5.42 -38.55 -13.64
N THR A 40 -5.82 -38.86 -14.88
CA THR A 40 -7.15 -39.33 -15.20
C THR A 40 -7.10 -40.85 -15.07
N THR A 41 -7.79 -41.35 -14.06
CA THR A 41 -8.23 -42.73 -13.98
C THR A 41 -9.04 -43.09 -15.23
N SER A 42 -9.06 -44.39 -15.55
CA SER A 42 -9.83 -45.12 -16.58
C SER A 42 -9.31 -45.11 -18.01
N ASP A 43 -8.66 -46.21 -18.34
CA ASP A 43 -8.83 -47.05 -19.54
C ASP A 43 -9.67 -46.46 -20.69
N SER A 44 -9.02 -46.17 -21.81
CA SER A 44 -9.41 -46.50 -23.21
C SER A 44 -8.69 -45.59 -24.20
N ALA A 45 -8.07 -46.19 -25.22
CA ALA A 45 -7.65 -45.54 -26.47
C ALA A 45 -8.49 -46.15 -27.63
N PRO A 46 -8.47 -45.65 -28.89
CA PRO A 46 -7.67 -44.54 -29.44
C PRO A 46 -8.44 -43.56 -30.37
N SER A 47 -7.69 -42.57 -30.89
CA SER A 47 -7.91 -41.81 -32.14
C SER A 47 -8.71 -40.50 -32.10
N GLY A 48 -8.08 -39.44 -32.62
CA GLY A 48 -8.70 -38.13 -32.88
C GLY A 48 -7.71 -36.98 -32.73
N ASP A 49 -7.28 -36.42 -33.86
CA ASP A 49 -6.32 -35.33 -34.03
C ASP A 49 -6.55 -34.12 -33.10
N ALA A 50 -5.75 -34.02 -32.04
CA ALA A 50 -5.61 -32.80 -31.24
C ALA A 50 -4.18 -32.27 -31.40
N LYS A 51 -4.07 -31.21 -32.20
CA LYS A 51 -2.98 -30.22 -32.28
C LYS A 51 -1.92 -30.42 -31.17
N VAL A 52 -0.77 -30.99 -31.54
CA VAL A 52 0.42 -31.07 -30.71
C VAL A 52 0.93 -29.65 -30.46
N GLU A 53 0.28 -28.96 -29.53
CA GLU A 53 0.71 -27.66 -29.05
C GLU A 53 1.89 -27.88 -28.10
N ASN A 54 3.09 -27.89 -28.70
CA ASN A 54 4.38 -27.59 -28.12
C ASN A 54 4.39 -27.55 -26.56
N LYS A 55 4.40 -28.73 -25.92
CA LYS A 55 4.61 -28.87 -24.47
C LYS A 55 6.08 -28.64 -24.15
N GLN A 56 6.59 -27.45 -24.48
CA GLN A 56 7.93 -27.06 -24.06
C GLN A 56 7.92 -26.90 -22.53
N PRO A 57 8.96 -27.38 -21.83
CA PRO A 57 9.05 -27.24 -20.39
C PRO A 57 9.08 -25.75 -20.04
N LYS A 58 8.04 -25.29 -19.35
CA LYS A 58 7.93 -23.88 -18.95
C LYS A 58 8.94 -23.63 -17.83
N LYS A 59 9.81 -22.64 -18.03
CA LYS A 59 10.74 -22.18 -17.00
C LYS A 59 9.94 -21.42 -15.95
N MET A 60 9.99 -21.91 -14.72
CA MET A 60 9.37 -21.30 -13.55
C MET A 60 10.47 -20.80 -12.62
N TYR A 61 10.26 -19.66 -11.99
CA TYR A 61 11.27 -18.96 -11.19
C TYR A 61 10.83 -18.88 -9.74
N TYR A 62 11.75 -19.18 -8.82
CA TYR A 62 11.57 -19.06 -7.38
C TYR A 62 12.74 -18.30 -6.74
N LEU A 63 12.49 -17.58 -5.65
CA LEU A 63 13.54 -16.89 -4.89
C LEU A 63 14.17 -17.83 -3.86
N SER A 64 15.49 -17.77 -3.74
CA SER A 64 16.27 -18.53 -2.75
C SER A 64 17.42 -17.71 -2.15
N CYS A 65 17.67 -17.92 -0.86
CA CYS A 65 18.82 -17.34 -0.16
C CYS A 65 20.00 -18.32 -0.14
N PHE A 66 21.20 -17.86 -0.48
CA PHE A 66 22.42 -18.70 -0.41
C PHE A 66 22.92 -18.90 1.02
N ASN A 67 22.68 -17.95 1.93
CA ASN A 67 23.22 -18.00 3.29
C ASN A 67 22.40 -18.92 4.21
N CYS A 68 21.08 -18.75 4.26
CA CYS A 68 20.20 -19.50 5.18
C CYS A 68 19.34 -20.58 4.50
N ARG A 69 19.48 -20.77 3.19
CA ARG A 69 18.69 -21.71 2.37
C ARG A 69 17.17 -21.49 2.39
N TRP A 70 16.71 -20.34 2.86
CA TRP A 70 15.30 -19.93 2.77
C TRP A 70 14.83 -19.88 1.32
N THR A 71 13.60 -20.35 1.06
CA THR A 71 12.98 -20.28 -0.26
C THR A 71 11.60 -19.64 -0.21
N SER A 72 11.22 -18.97 -1.31
CA SER A 72 9.85 -18.45 -1.50
C SER A 72 8.76 -19.53 -1.44
N ARG A 73 9.11 -20.80 -1.67
CA ARG A 73 8.19 -21.94 -1.55
C ARG A 73 7.85 -22.27 -0.11
N ASP A 74 8.76 -22.02 0.84
CA ASP A 74 8.56 -22.29 2.27
C ASP A 74 7.41 -21.46 2.87
N VAL A 75 7.14 -20.29 2.27
CA VAL A 75 6.05 -19.38 2.65
C VAL A 75 4.84 -19.46 1.71
N GLY A 76 4.83 -20.42 0.78
CA GLY A 76 3.71 -20.65 -0.14
C GLY A 76 3.56 -19.61 -1.25
N ILE A 77 4.60 -18.83 -1.58
CA ILE A 77 4.55 -17.92 -2.73
C ILE A 77 4.71 -18.77 -4.01
N PRO A 78 3.76 -18.69 -4.96
CA PRO A 78 3.81 -19.49 -6.17
C PRO A 78 4.96 -19.05 -7.10
N ASP A 79 5.63 -20.03 -7.70
CA ASP A 79 6.67 -19.79 -8.69
C ASP A 79 6.13 -18.94 -9.86
N GLN A 80 6.95 -18.03 -10.37
CA GLN A 80 6.56 -17.10 -11.44
C GLN A 80 7.10 -17.55 -12.81
N PRO A 81 6.37 -17.35 -13.91
CA PRO A 81 6.87 -17.67 -15.25
C PRO A 81 7.92 -16.66 -15.76
N VAL A 82 8.07 -15.50 -15.09
CA VAL A 82 9.00 -14.43 -15.46
C VAL A 82 10.06 -14.27 -14.38
N ALA A 83 11.33 -14.09 -14.79
CA ALA A 83 12.48 -14.01 -13.88
C ALA A 83 12.50 -12.75 -13.00
N SER A 84 11.90 -11.65 -13.46
CA SER A 84 11.90 -10.34 -12.80
C SER A 84 10.57 -9.61 -13.02
N GLY A 85 10.05 -8.91 -12.02
CA GLY A 85 8.87 -8.04 -12.15
C GLY A 85 7.49 -8.69 -11.97
N GLY A 86 7.40 -9.98 -11.59
CA GLY A 86 6.13 -10.69 -11.34
C GLY A 86 5.90 -11.09 -9.88
N TRP A 87 6.73 -10.62 -8.95
CA TRP A 87 6.64 -11.00 -7.55
C TRP A 87 5.50 -10.24 -6.85
N PRO A 88 4.56 -10.92 -6.18
CA PRO A 88 3.41 -10.27 -5.55
C PRO A 88 3.87 -9.41 -4.37
N GLU A 89 3.59 -8.11 -4.42
CA GLU A 89 3.78 -7.20 -3.29
C GLU A 89 2.55 -7.21 -2.40
N ARG A 90 2.74 -7.39 -1.08
CA ARG A 90 1.65 -7.30 -0.11
C ARG A 90 1.33 -5.83 0.15
N ILE A 91 0.18 -5.39 -0.33
CA ILE A 91 -0.38 -4.09 0.02
C ILE A 91 -0.80 -4.14 1.49
N SER A 92 -0.56 -3.05 2.22
CA SER A 92 -0.97 -2.99 3.63
C SER A 92 -2.49 -3.06 3.73
N PRO A 93 -3.03 -3.87 4.65
CA PRO A 93 -4.49 -4.05 4.78
C PRO A 93 -5.21 -2.74 5.10
N PHE A 94 -4.51 -1.79 5.74
CA PHE A 94 -5.05 -0.50 6.14
C PHE A 94 -4.77 0.64 5.15
N ALA A 95 -4.25 0.35 3.94
CA ALA A 95 -3.90 1.38 2.96
C ALA A 95 -5.08 2.30 2.62
N THR A 96 -6.27 1.72 2.41
CA THR A 96 -7.50 2.45 2.09
C THR A 96 -7.91 3.38 3.22
N ARG A 97 -7.88 2.89 4.46
CA ARG A 97 -8.20 3.67 5.66
C ARG A 97 -7.24 4.84 5.87
N VAL A 98 -5.95 4.64 5.64
CA VAL A 98 -4.95 5.71 5.72
C VAL A 98 -5.24 6.80 4.68
N ASN A 99 -5.59 6.42 3.45
CA ASN A 99 -5.95 7.40 2.42
C ASN A 99 -7.21 8.19 2.80
N GLN A 100 -8.24 7.54 3.34
CA GLN A 100 -9.44 8.21 3.83
C GLN A 100 -9.13 9.23 4.94
N LEU A 101 -8.26 8.86 5.90
CA LEU A 101 -7.80 9.77 6.95
C LEU A 101 -7.05 10.97 6.36
N LEU A 102 -6.16 10.74 5.40
CA LEU A 102 -5.43 11.82 4.73
C LEU A 102 -6.37 12.77 3.98
N GLU A 103 -7.40 12.25 3.31
CA GLU A 103 -8.43 13.05 2.63
C GLU A 103 -9.26 13.85 3.62
N TYR A 104 -9.67 13.25 4.74
CA TYR A 104 -10.40 13.91 5.82
C TYR A 104 -9.62 15.09 6.41
N TYR A 105 -8.36 14.89 6.81
CA TYR A 105 -7.54 15.98 7.37
C TYR A 105 -7.19 17.06 6.34
N LYS A 106 -7.00 16.69 5.07
CA LYS A 106 -6.85 17.67 3.99
C LYS A 106 -8.12 18.52 3.82
N ALA A 107 -9.30 17.90 3.87
CA ALA A 107 -10.57 18.61 3.76
C ALA A 107 -10.76 19.59 4.93
N ILE A 108 -10.43 19.20 6.16
CA ILE A 108 -10.45 20.10 7.33
C ILE A 108 -9.50 21.29 7.12
N GLY A 109 -8.24 21.03 6.75
CA GLY A 109 -7.27 22.12 6.53
C GLY A 109 -7.70 23.09 5.41
N LEU A 110 -8.38 22.59 4.36
CA LEU A 110 -8.96 23.42 3.31
C LEU A 110 -10.15 24.24 3.83
N GLN A 111 -11.03 23.64 4.62
CA GLN A 111 -12.17 24.33 5.22
C GLN A 111 -11.72 25.43 6.19
N GLU A 112 -10.77 25.15 7.08
CA GLU A 112 -10.23 26.15 8.01
C GLU A 112 -9.57 27.32 7.27
N LYS A 113 -8.81 27.03 6.20
CA LYS A 113 -8.21 28.07 5.35
C LYS A 113 -9.29 28.91 4.67
N GLN A 114 -10.35 28.29 4.16
CA GLN A 114 -11.46 28.97 3.51
C GLN A 114 -12.24 29.85 4.50
N GLU A 115 -12.55 29.33 5.70
CA GLU A 115 -13.23 30.08 6.75
C GLU A 115 -12.41 31.29 7.20
N LYS A 116 -11.08 31.13 7.35
CA LYS A 116 -10.18 32.25 7.67
C LYS A 116 -10.24 33.34 6.60
N LEU A 117 -10.18 32.95 5.33
CA LEU A 117 -10.23 33.88 4.20
C LEU A 117 -11.59 34.58 4.09
N GLU A 118 -12.68 33.87 4.34
CA GLU A 118 -14.03 34.44 4.41
C GLU A 118 -14.18 35.41 5.59
N ARG A 119 -13.64 35.06 6.77
CA ARG A 119 -13.63 35.92 7.96
C ARG A 119 -12.81 37.19 7.73
N GLU A 120 -11.66 37.09 7.04
CA GLU A 120 -10.88 38.26 6.62
C GLU A 120 -11.67 39.11 5.62
N ARG A 121 -12.29 38.52 4.59
CA ARG A 121 -13.16 39.26 3.64
C ARG A 121 -14.29 40.01 4.36
N LYS A 122 -14.99 39.37 5.31
CA LYS A 122 -16.06 40.01 6.11
C LYS A 122 -15.55 41.22 6.89
N LYS A 123 -14.35 41.16 7.47
CA LYS A 123 -13.72 42.31 8.16
C LYS A 123 -13.44 43.47 7.20
N PHE A 124 -13.01 43.18 5.97
CA PHE A 124 -12.80 44.22 4.94
C PHE A 124 -14.12 44.79 4.42
N THR A 125 -15.17 43.98 4.25
CA THR A 125 -16.50 44.43 3.80
C THR A 125 -17.16 45.34 4.83
N ILE A 126 -17.08 45.02 6.14
CA ILE A 126 -17.65 45.84 7.21
C ILE A 126 -16.96 47.22 7.32
N ARG A 127 -15.69 47.33 6.93
CA ARG A 127 -14.92 48.59 6.97
C ARG A 127 -15.12 49.47 5.72
N GLY A 128 -15.65 48.91 4.63
CA GLY A 128 -15.94 49.66 3.40
C GLY A 128 -17.28 50.39 3.49
N LYS A 129 -17.28 51.73 3.44
CA LYS A 129 -18.50 52.58 3.43
C LYS A 129 -19.32 52.48 2.12
N TYR A 130 -19.07 51.47 1.29
CA TYR A 130 -19.65 51.35 -0.04
C TYR A 130 -20.70 50.25 -0.02
N ILE A 131 -21.95 50.64 -0.30
CA ILE A 131 -23.08 49.73 -0.46
C ILE A 131 -22.71 48.64 -1.49
N THR A 132 -22.78 47.38 -1.07
CA THR A 132 -22.33 46.27 -1.91
C THR A 132 -23.29 46.11 -3.11
N LEU A 133 -22.81 45.61 -4.25
CA LEU A 133 -23.67 45.42 -5.44
C LEU A 133 -24.94 44.60 -5.12
N THR A 134 -24.82 43.67 -4.17
CA THR A 134 -25.91 42.88 -3.59
C THR A 134 -27.03 43.72 -2.99
N ASP A 135 -26.71 44.84 -2.31
CA ASP A 135 -27.71 45.74 -1.72
C ASP A 135 -28.46 46.55 -2.79
N LYS A 136 -27.81 46.86 -3.92
CA LYS A 136 -28.42 47.68 -4.97
C LYS A 136 -29.32 46.88 -5.90
N THR A 137 -29.01 45.61 -6.15
CA THR A 137 -29.73 44.80 -7.14
C THR A 137 -30.43 43.58 -6.54
N GLY A 138 -30.28 43.33 -5.23
CA GLY A 138 -30.75 42.12 -4.57
C GLY A 138 -30.04 40.84 -5.06
N LEU A 139 -29.11 40.96 -6.00
CA LEU A 139 -28.50 39.83 -6.69
C LEU A 139 -27.21 39.42 -5.97
N THR A 140 -27.30 38.40 -5.13
CA THR A 140 -26.12 37.80 -4.50
C THR A 140 -25.27 37.08 -5.56
N GLY A 141 -23.95 37.05 -5.38
CA GLY A 141 -23.07 36.27 -6.27
C GLY A 141 -23.38 34.77 -6.29
N ALA A 142 -24.08 34.24 -5.27
CA ALA A 142 -24.61 32.88 -5.28
C ALA A 142 -25.83 32.75 -6.20
N MET A 143 -26.75 33.72 -6.18
CA MET A 143 -27.92 33.74 -7.05
C MET A 143 -27.55 33.94 -8.53
N ALA A 144 -26.56 34.79 -8.83
CA ALA A 144 -26.03 34.96 -10.19
C ALA A 144 -25.40 33.67 -10.75
N ARG A 145 -24.70 32.89 -9.91
CA ARG A 145 -24.13 31.59 -10.31
C ARG A 145 -25.20 30.52 -10.55
N ASN A 146 -26.24 30.46 -9.71
CA ASN A 146 -27.37 29.56 -9.91
C ASN A 146 -28.15 29.89 -11.19
N ILE A 147 -28.38 31.18 -11.49
CA ILE A 147 -29.01 31.61 -12.75
C ILE A 147 -28.14 31.24 -13.96
N ALA A 148 -26.81 31.28 -13.82
CA ALA A 148 -25.85 30.88 -14.85
C ALA A 148 -25.60 29.35 -14.94
N GLY A 149 -26.32 28.53 -14.16
CA GLY A 149 -26.16 27.07 -14.17
C GLY A 149 -24.82 26.56 -13.60
N LEU A 150 -24.08 27.40 -12.87
CA LEU A 150 -22.79 27.05 -12.28
C LEU A 150 -22.99 26.49 -10.86
N PRO A 151 -22.34 25.35 -10.50
CA PRO A 151 -22.50 24.76 -9.19
C PRO A 151 -21.96 25.68 -8.08
N SER A 152 -22.68 25.71 -6.95
CA SER A 152 -22.25 26.43 -5.74
C SER A 152 -21.02 25.74 -5.15
N GLY A 153 -19.85 26.35 -5.34
CA GLY A 153 -18.53 25.71 -5.21
C GLY A 153 -18.03 25.24 -3.83
N ASP A 154 -18.88 24.95 -2.85
CA ASP A 154 -18.46 24.63 -1.47
C ASP A 154 -18.90 23.25 -0.94
N SER A 155 -19.51 22.39 -1.77
CA SER A 155 -20.00 21.07 -1.31
C SER A 155 -18.94 19.95 -1.27
N GLY A 156 -17.76 20.15 -1.86
CA GLY A 156 -16.76 19.08 -2.00
C GLY A 156 -16.05 18.69 -0.70
N SER A 157 -15.56 19.67 0.06
CA SER A 157 -14.85 19.42 1.33
C SER A 157 -15.81 19.08 2.48
N SER A 158 -16.96 19.74 2.53
CA SER A 158 -17.99 19.55 3.55
C SER A 158 -18.60 18.14 3.53
N SER A 159 -18.79 17.56 2.33
CA SER A 159 -19.27 16.19 2.19
C SER A 159 -18.26 15.13 2.63
N ILE A 160 -16.96 15.31 2.35
CA ILE A 160 -15.90 14.39 2.80
C ILE A 160 -15.81 14.37 4.33
N ILE A 161 -15.94 15.53 4.97
CA ILE A 161 -15.90 15.65 6.43
C ILE A 161 -17.12 15.00 7.07
N ALA A 162 -18.31 15.21 6.50
CA ALA A 162 -19.56 14.67 7.04
C ALA A 162 -19.67 13.14 6.93
N ASN A 163 -19.04 12.52 5.94
CA ASN A 163 -19.13 11.08 5.68
C ASN A 163 -18.03 10.24 6.38
N PHE A 164 -17.08 10.87 7.07
CA PHE A 164 -15.98 10.13 7.71
C PHE A 164 -16.43 9.46 9.02
N LYS A 165 -16.32 8.13 9.11
CA LYS A 165 -16.66 7.34 10.31
C LYS A 165 -15.42 7.07 11.17
N PRO A 166 -15.40 7.48 12.46
CA PRO A 166 -14.33 7.14 13.39
C PRO A 166 -14.15 5.63 13.59
N SER A 167 -12.98 5.20 14.09
CA SER A 167 -12.81 3.83 14.59
C SER A 167 -13.80 3.55 15.71
N GLU A 168 -14.48 2.42 15.60
CA GLU A 168 -15.27 1.87 16.70
C GLU A 168 -14.33 1.35 17.77
N THR A 169 -14.68 1.64 19.02
CA THR A 169 -14.05 1.01 20.18
C THR A 169 -14.60 -0.39 20.30
N VAL A 170 -13.71 -1.37 20.47
CA VAL A 170 -14.12 -2.74 20.78
C VAL A 170 -13.98 -2.88 22.28
N ASP A 171 -15.08 -3.23 22.96
CA ASP A 171 -15.11 -3.34 24.42
C ASP A 171 -14.32 -4.57 24.91
N GLU A 172 -14.34 -5.65 24.13
CA GLU A 172 -13.60 -6.89 24.42
C GLU A 172 -12.71 -7.27 23.22
N ILE A 173 -11.40 -7.28 23.46
CA ILE A 173 -10.42 -7.73 22.48
C ILE A 173 -10.36 -9.25 22.54
N ASN A 174 -10.32 -9.93 21.39
CA ASN A 174 -10.20 -11.38 21.33
C ASN A 174 -9.08 -11.88 22.26
N ASP A 175 -9.44 -12.78 23.16
CA ASP A 175 -8.52 -13.42 24.07
C ASP A 175 -7.47 -14.25 23.34
N LEU A 176 -6.36 -14.48 24.04
CA LEU A 176 -5.27 -15.28 23.52
C LEU A 176 -5.77 -16.71 23.24
N PRO A 177 -5.54 -17.27 22.04
CA PRO A 177 -5.98 -18.63 21.73
C PRO A 177 -5.41 -19.65 22.72
N GLU A 178 -6.29 -20.50 23.27
CA GLU A 178 -5.94 -21.51 24.28
C GLU A 178 -4.88 -22.51 23.79
N ASP A 179 -4.80 -22.71 22.47
CA ASP A 179 -3.80 -23.55 21.78
C ASP A 179 -2.35 -23.17 22.11
N ILE A 180 -2.10 -21.91 22.51
CA ILE A 180 -0.76 -21.44 22.84
C ILE A 180 -0.26 -22.05 24.16
N PHE A 181 -1.16 -22.42 25.08
CA PHE A 181 -0.79 -22.99 26.37
C PHE A 181 -0.47 -24.49 26.31
N THR A 182 -1.07 -25.21 25.36
CA THR A 182 -0.95 -26.68 25.27
C THR A 182 0.03 -27.15 24.21
N LYS A 183 0.33 -26.31 23.21
CA LYS A 183 1.18 -26.70 22.07
C LYS A 183 2.65 -26.34 22.27
N GLU A 184 3.53 -27.30 22.00
CA GLU A 184 4.97 -27.06 21.98
C GLU A 184 5.38 -26.02 20.93
N VAL A 185 6.20 -25.06 21.35
CA VAL A 185 6.58 -23.91 20.53
C VAL A 185 7.80 -24.24 19.67
N ASN A 186 7.57 -24.33 18.35
CA ASN A 186 8.65 -24.47 17.38
C ASN A 186 9.28 -23.10 17.04
N LEU A 187 10.47 -22.82 17.58
CA LEU A 187 11.20 -21.56 17.34
C LEU A 187 11.50 -21.28 15.87
N LYS A 188 11.58 -22.32 15.01
CA LYS A 188 11.80 -22.17 13.57
C LYS A 188 10.59 -21.61 12.81
N GLN A 189 9.39 -21.76 13.36
CA GLN A 189 8.15 -21.26 12.75
C GLN A 189 7.82 -19.84 13.17
N LYS A 190 8.46 -19.33 14.22
CA LYS A 190 8.29 -17.97 14.72
C LYS A 190 9.34 -17.06 14.09
N THR A 191 8.92 -15.90 13.61
CA THR A 191 9.82 -14.86 13.14
C THR A 191 10.49 -14.19 14.35
N ARG A 192 11.80 -13.99 14.27
CA ARG A 192 12.53 -13.17 15.25
C ARG A 192 12.40 -11.72 14.84
N ASP A 193 12.20 -10.84 15.82
CA ASP A 193 12.33 -9.42 15.58
C ASP A 193 13.82 -9.08 15.43
N PRO A 194 14.26 -8.63 14.24
CA PRO A 194 15.60 -8.10 14.10
C PRO A 194 15.68 -6.81 14.90
N LEU A 195 16.81 -6.58 15.59
CA LEU A 195 17.09 -5.29 16.21
C LEU A 195 16.82 -4.18 15.19
N PRO A 196 16.03 -3.16 15.56
CA PRO A 196 15.58 -2.18 14.60
C PRO A 196 16.78 -1.39 14.05
N ALA A 197 16.78 -1.14 12.75
CA ALA A 197 17.89 -0.52 12.02
C ALA A 197 18.33 0.85 12.56
N TRP A 198 17.50 1.55 13.34
CA TRP A 198 17.88 2.82 13.98
C TRP A 198 18.88 2.66 15.13
N LEU A 199 19.00 1.47 15.75
CA LEU A 199 20.07 1.16 16.71
C LEU A 199 21.41 0.85 16.03
N ALA A 200 21.39 0.39 14.77
CA ALA A 200 22.61 0.07 14.03
C ALA A 200 23.37 1.32 13.56
N VAL A 201 22.68 2.46 13.42
CA VAL A 201 23.30 3.74 13.00
C VAL A 201 24.14 4.37 14.13
N SER A 202 23.85 4.05 15.39
CA SER A 202 24.55 4.60 16.56
C SER A 202 25.96 4.04 16.74
N ALA A 203 26.26 2.87 16.16
CA ALA A 203 27.53 2.17 16.38
C ALA A 203 28.65 2.60 15.40
N THR A 204 28.35 3.31 14.33
CA THR A 204 29.35 3.66 13.30
C THR A 204 29.89 5.09 13.39
N HIS A 205 29.56 5.85 14.44
CA HIS A 205 30.03 7.23 14.64
C HIS A 205 30.99 7.41 15.83
N SER A 206 31.45 6.32 16.45
CA SER A 206 32.32 6.40 17.65
C SER A 206 33.80 6.09 17.40
N ASP A 207 34.19 5.54 16.25
CA ASP A 207 35.59 5.15 15.95
C ASP A 207 36.24 6.03 14.87
N ALA A 208 36.24 7.35 15.06
CA ALA A 208 36.95 8.25 14.15
C ALA A 208 37.57 9.47 14.87
N THR A 209 38.32 9.25 15.95
CA THR A 209 39.34 10.18 16.45
C THR A 209 40.41 9.43 17.24
N ASP A 210 41.40 8.85 16.56
CA ASP A 210 42.78 8.71 17.05
C ASP A 210 43.70 8.21 15.92
N VAL A 211 44.36 9.14 15.22
CA VAL A 211 45.73 9.08 14.64
C VAL A 211 46.16 10.52 14.33
#